data_AF-A0A821YZG9-F1
#
_entry.id   AF-A0A821YZG9-F1
#
_cell.length_a   1.000
_cell.length_b   1.000
_cell.length_c   1.000
_cell.angle_alpha   90.00
_cell.angle_beta   90.00
_cell.angle_gamma   90.00
#
_symmetry.space_group_name_H-M   'P 1'
#
loop_
_entity.id
_entity.type
_entity.pdbx_description
1 polymer ?
#
loop_
_entity_poly.entity_id
_entity_poly.type
_entity_poly.pdbx_seq_one_letter_code
_entity_poly.pdbx_strand_id
1 'polypeptide(L)' 'CISKFLNDLLAPIYLQVAHETTFTNGIDVIRRLEQYAAKGYLKSTTKLFTADVENLYTMVPREGGIKALMEFLNKHTKKW' A
#
# COMPACT_ATOMS: atom_id res chain seq x y z
N CYS A 1 26.65 1.40 1.59
CA CYS A 1 26.01 2.53 0.88
C CYS A 1 24.73 2.89 1.63
N ILE A 2 24.52 4.17 1.97
CA ILE A 2 23.37 4.64 2.76
C ILE A 2 22.05 4.19 2.12
N SER A 3 21.96 4.19 0.78
CA SER A 3 20.78 3.74 0.04
C SER A 3 20.41 2.28 0.28
N LYS A 4 21.40 1.37 0.43
CA LYS A 4 21.13 -0.05 0.73
C LYS A 4 20.57 -0.22 2.14
N PHE A 5 21.16 0.47 3.10
CA PHE A 5 20.69 0.47 4.49
C PHE A 5 19.26 1.01 4.60
N LEU A 6 18.96 2.12 3.93
CA LEU A 6 17.60 2.67 3.89
C LEU A 6 16.61 1.72 3.22
N ASN A 7 17.01 1.06 2.13
CA ASN A 7 16.19 0.06 1.48
C ASN A 7 15.88 -1.13 2.41
N ASP A 8 16.90 -1.69 3.07
CA ASP A 8 16.74 -2.83 3.96
C ASP A 8 15.88 -2.49 5.19
N LEU A 9 15.92 -1.23 5.64
CA LEU A 9 15.11 -0.73 6.74
C LEU A 9 13.63 -0.55 6.37
N LEU A 10 13.37 0.00 5.18
CA LEU A 10 12.02 0.39 4.77
C LEU A 10 11.28 -0.75 4.04
N ALA A 11 12.00 -1.63 3.34
CA ALA A 11 11.41 -2.70 2.54
C ALA A 11 10.40 -3.58 3.30
N PRO A 12 10.64 -4.00 4.56
CA PRO A 12 9.66 -4.78 5.31
C PRO A 12 8.34 -4.03 5.54
N ILE A 13 8.42 -2.72 5.77
CA ILE A 13 7.24 -1.86 6.01
C ILE A 13 6.45 -1.67 4.73
N TYR A 14 7.17 -1.43 3.62
CA TYR A 14 6.55 -1.33 2.31
C TYR A 14 5.88 -2.62 1.87
N LEU A 15 6.52 -3.77 2.12
CA LEU A 15 5.94 -5.08 1.84
C LEU A 15 4.67 -5.32 2.68
N GLN A 16 4.68 -4.92 3.95
CA GLN A 16 3.48 -5.01 4.79
C GLN A 16 2.34 -4.15 4.23
N VAL A 17 2.59 -2.89 3.91
CA VAL A 17 1.57 -1.99 3.33
C VAL A 17 1.09 -2.52 1.98
N ALA A 18 1.99 -3.04 1.15
CA ALA A 18 1.64 -3.64 -0.13
C ALA A 18 0.74 -4.86 0.08
N HIS A 19 1.02 -5.74 1.05
CA HIS A 19 0.15 -6.86 1.39
C HIS A 19 -1.23 -6.43 1.93
N GLU A 20 -1.29 -5.36 2.70
CA GLU A 20 -2.55 -4.85 3.25
C GLU A 20 -3.43 -4.16 2.19
N THR A 21 -2.80 -3.58 1.15
CA THR A 21 -3.49 -2.83 0.09
C THR A 21 -3.68 -3.61 -1.21
N THR A 22 -2.95 -4.71 -1.40
CA THR A 22 -3.02 -5.55 -2.61
C THR A 22 -3.86 -6.80 -2.33
N PHE A 23 -4.73 -7.13 -3.28
CA PHE A 23 -5.50 -8.36 -3.23
C PHE A 23 -4.77 -9.46 -4.01
N THR A 24 -4.51 -10.58 -3.35
CA THR A 24 -3.87 -11.75 -3.97
C THR A 24 -4.89 -12.72 -4.59
N ASN A 25 -6.18 -12.51 -4.36
CA ASN A 25 -7.28 -13.36 -4.82
C ASN A 25 -8.38 -12.51 -5.48
N GLY A 26 -8.84 -12.94 -6.66
CA GLY A 26 -9.95 -12.30 -7.38
C GLY A 26 -11.27 -12.27 -6.60
N ILE A 27 -11.54 -13.27 -5.74
CA ILE A 27 -12.74 -13.28 -4.89
C ILE A 27 -12.71 -12.12 -3.89
N ASP A 28 -11.54 -11.84 -3.29
CA ASP A 28 -11.38 -10.73 -2.35
C ASP A 28 -11.48 -9.37 -3.05
N VAL A 29 -11.02 -9.27 -4.30
CA VAL A 29 -11.22 -8.08 -5.15
C VAL A 29 -12.72 -7.81 -5.34
N ILE A 30 -13.49 -8.83 -5.74
CA ILE A 30 -14.93 -8.69 -5.98
C ILE A 30 -15.63 -8.26 -4.69
N ARG A 31 -15.36 -8.93 -3.56
CA ARG A 31 -15.98 -8.60 -2.26
C ARG A 31 -15.70 -7.16 -1.83
N ARG A 32 -14.51 -6.63 -2.11
CA ARG A 32 -14.16 -5.24 -1.80
C ARG A 32 -14.79 -4.24 -2.75
N LEU A 33 -14.92 -4.58 -4.03
CA LEU A 33 -15.66 -3.77 -5.00
C LEU A 33 -17.14 -3.65 -4.62
N GLU A 34 -17.76 -4.74 -4.15
CA GLU A 34 -19.13 -4.72 -3.63
C GLU A 34 -19.26 -3.79 -2.41
N GLN A 35 -18.31 -3.84 -1.47
CA GLN A 35 -18.27 -2.90 -0.33
C GLN A 35 -18.06 -1.45 -0.79
N TYR A 36 -17.23 -1.23 -1.79
CA TYR A 36 -16.96 0.09 -2.37
C TYR A 36 -18.22 0.66 -3.06
N ALA A 37 -18.97 -0.20 -3.75
CA ALA A 37 -20.26 0.11 -4.34
C ALA A 37 -21.33 0.42 -3.28
N ALA A 38 -21.42 -0.40 -2.24
CA ALA A 38 -22.37 -0.21 -1.14
C ALA A 38 -22.18 1.12 -0.39
N LYS A 39 -20.95 1.65 -0.38
CA LYS A 39 -20.62 2.97 0.18
C LYS A 39 -20.90 4.14 -0.77
N GLY A 40 -21.38 3.88 -1.99
CA GLY A 40 -21.67 4.90 -3.00
C GLY A 40 -20.44 5.48 -3.70
N TYR A 41 -19.28 4.83 -3.56
CA TYR A 41 -18.03 5.30 -4.19
C TYR A 41 -17.87 4.81 -5.63
N LEU A 42 -18.51 3.69 -5.99
CA LEU A 42 -18.55 3.19 -7.36
C LEU A 42 -19.59 3.98 -8.17
N LYS A 43 -19.13 4.86 -9.07
CA LYS A 43 -19.96 5.70 -9.94
C LYS A 43 -19.89 5.18 -11.37
N SER A 44 -20.85 5.60 -12.21
CA SER A 44 -20.81 5.31 -13.65
C SER A 44 -19.57 5.90 -14.35
N THR A 45 -18.95 6.91 -13.74
CA THR A 45 -17.70 7.53 -14.21
C THR A 45 -16.44 6.89 -13.64
N THR A 46 -16.56 5.91 -12.74
CA THR A 46 -15.41 5.21 -12.18
C THR A 46 -14.72 4.39 -13.27
N LYS A 47 -13.42 4.61 -13.46
CA LYS A 47 -12.59 3.85 -14.39
C LYS A 47 -11.78 2.81 -13.62
N LEU A 48 -11.84 1.58 -14.08
CA LEU A 48 -10.96 0.50 -13.62
C LEU A 48 -9.81 0.38 -14.61
N PHE A 49 -8.62 0.10 -14.11
CA PHE A 49 -7.45 -0.21 -14.93
C PHE A 49 -6.74 -1.41 -14.34
N THR A 50 -6.01 -2.11 -15.20
CA THR A 50 -5.12 -3.21 -14.83
C THR A 50 -3.71 -2.76 -15.17
N ALA A 51 -2.76 -2.99 -14.26
CA ALA A 51 -1.37 -2.67 -14.47
C ALA A 51 -0.54 -3.88 -14.02
N ASP A 52 0.34 -4.35 -14.90
CA ASP A 52 1.34 -5.35 -14.56
C ASP A 52 2.48 -4.66 -13.82
N VAL A 53 2.71 -5.09 -12.58
CA VAL A 53 3.68 -4.47 -11.69
C VAL A 53 4.77 -5.48 -11.36
N GLU A 54 5.97 -5.18 -11.85
CA GLU A 54 7.17 -5.99 -11.58
C GLU A 54 7.73 -5.76 -10.17
N ASN A 55 7.43 -4.60 -9.56
CA ASN A 55 7.89 -4.25 -8.22
C ASN A 55 6.80 -3.51 -7.43
N LEU A 56 6.17 -4.18 -6.47
CA LEU A 56 5.11 -3.62 -5.61
C LEU A 56 5.53 -2.34 -4.86
N TYR A 57 6.83 -2.11 -4.66
CA TYR A 57 7.35 -0.86 -4.08
C TYR A 57 6.95 0.38 -4.89
N THR A 58 6.80 0.27 -6.21
CA THR A 58 6.43 1.39 -7.09
C THR A 58 4.94 1.72 -7.05
N MET A 59 4.12 0.83 -6.48
CA MET A 59 2.68 1.02 -6.35
C MET A 59 2.25 1.65 -5.03
N VAL A 60 3.16 1.77 -4.06
CA VAL A 60 2.83 2.40 -2.79
C VAL A 60 2.52 3.88 -3.09
N PRO A 61 1.28 4.35 -2.82
CA PRO A 61 0.95 5.75 -3.01
C PRO A 61 1.98 6.59 -2.26
N ARG A 62 2.45 7.70 -2.84
CA ARG A 62 3.48 8.54 -2.21
C ARG A 62 3.07 8.93 -0.78
N GLU A 63 1.78 9.13 -0.55
CA GLU A 63 1.20 9.37 0.78
C GLU A 63 1.33 8.16 1.72
N GLY A 64 1.15 6.94 1.21
CA GLY A 64 1.32 5.69 1.96
C GLY A 64 2.76 5.43 2.39
N GLY A 65 3.73 5.76 1.54
CA GLY A 65 5.15 5.68 1.88
C GLY A 65 5.56 6.70 2.95
N ILE A 66 5.02 7.92 2.86
CA ILE A 66 5.22 8.96 3.88
C ILE A 66 4.59 8.53 5.23
N LYS A 67 3.39 7.97 5.21
CA LYS A 67 2.72 7.46 6.42
C LYS A 67 3.50 6.31 7.07
N ALA A 68 3.97 5.35 6.27
CA ALA A 68 4.80 4.24 6.72
C ALA A 68 6.09 4.74 7.39
N LEU A 69 6.73 5.76 6.81
CA LEU A 69 7.90 6.41 7.40
C LEU A 69 7.58 7.12 8.73
N MET A 70 6.45 7.82 8.82
CA MET A 70 5.99 8.44 10.07
C MET A 70 5.73 7.41 11.18
N GLU A 71 5.07 6.30 10.84
CA GLU A 71 4.81 5.21 11.80
C GLU A 71 6.11 4.57 12.28
N PHE A 72 7.07 4.36 11.39
CA PHE A 72 8.41 3.90 11.74
C PHE A 72 9.11 4.85 12.72
N LEU A 73 9.16 6.14 12.40
CA LEU A 73 9.78 7.16 13.26
C LEU A 73 9.08 7.21 14.62
N ASN A 74 7.76 7.17 14.67
CA ASN A 74 7.01 7.17 15.93
C ASN A 74 7.31 5.94 16.80
N LYS A 75 7.45 4.76 16.19
CA LYS A 75 7.76 3.50 16.89
C LYS A 75 9.15 3.49 17.50
N HIS A 76 10.13 4.10 16.83
CA HIS A 76 11.54 4.04 17.22
C HIS A 76 12.07 5.29 17.93
N THR A 77 11.37 6.43 17.86
CA THR A 77 11.75 7.67 18.57
C THR A 77 11.30 7.67 20.03
N LYS A 78 10.27 6.89 20.41
CA LYS A 78 9.78 6.79 21.80
C LYS A 78 10.63 5.93 22.75
N LYS A 79 11.89 5.64 22.40
CA LYS A 79 12.87 4.98 23.27
C LYS A 79 14.05 5.89 23.57
N TRP A 80 13.79 7.00 24.25
CA TRP A 80 14.79 7.78 24.98
C TRP A 80 14.15 8.28 26.26
#